data_AF-A0A2I1DVL1-F1
#
_entry.id   AF-A0A2I1DVL1-F1
#
_cell.length_a   1.000
_cell.length_b   1.000
_cell.length_c   1.000
_cell.angle_alpha   90.00
_cell.angle_beta   90.00
_cell.angle_gamma   90.00
#
_symmetry.space_group_name_H-M   'P 1'
#
loop_
_entity.id
_entity.type
_entity.pdbx_description
1 polymer ?
#
loop_
_entity_poly.entity_id
_entity_poly.type
_entity_poly.pdbx_seq_one_letter_code
_entity_poly.pdbx_strand_id
1 'polypeptide(L)'
;MPPLLYSEVVKKNKKEHKKKYEKEYENEKEHEKELYSKECVAQGINFVVNQASRRLKVSNVYEKFTCYLATILARDKEVVAVWLKNISDQCYEIYLSKNFDWLDKDVEYINNIMKYLKNISKNAPIISNDNESDLFKEVLSYCSKKIKSRLDKLKKDIENSDDRDIKSFRDFFSAMVDDTSNTELIKISQACNKYYVQLEDKSYISKKFLGHIRKVGSYDTSIKGIIKCAREIQYKSLFSNIKVVKVKPYIINNQPIYSWKNIIKRFIDEGKYKCFMKRCLKKPKVMERINKVYTDNATQQQLDGDDVTKRIYLHAEMNILASIIDNKIKSRVFIAVSKRCCYLCEHFIKFAIKQGYNIVVTGEHGKIYGSWVLPHVKDNDFKARFLTYILKNLDKIIEKNLDHYTDNLPADSDSDEDSPDPDDDGNEFMDKYEQSHMDLEKYTLL
;
A
#
# COMPACT_ATOMS: atom_id res chain seq x y z
N MET A 1 -50.36 27.32 35.11
CA MET A 1 -50.03 26.77 33.78
C MET A 1 -50.68 25.40 33.65
N PRO A 2 -51.26 25.03 32.50
CA PRO A 2 -51.69 23.66 32.24
C PRO A 2 -50.48 22.71 32.18
N PRO A 3 -50.61 21.43 32.58
CA PRO A 3 -49.60 20.42 32.31
C PRO A 3 -49.49 20.17 30.80
N LEU A 4 -48.26 20.12 30.26
CA LEU A 4 -48.01 19.66 28.91
C LEU A 4 -48.49 18.21 28.76
N LEU A 5 -49.21 17.90 27.68
CA LEU A 5 -49.67 16.53 27.44
C LEU A 5 -48.46 15.61 27.23
N TYR A 6 -48.50 14.41 27.83
CA TYR A 6 -47.41 13.43 27.76
C TYR A 6 -46.98 13.12 26.30
N SER A 7 -47.95 13.12 25.38
CA SER A 7 -47.72 12.95 23.93
C SER A 7 -46.94 14.11 23.29
N GLU A 8 -47.04 15.33 23.83
CA GLU A 8 -46.28 16.51 23.39
C GLU A 8 -44.85 16.47 23.93
N VAL A 9 -44.67 16.07 25.19
CA VAL A 9 -43.34 15.85 25.79
C VAL A 9 -42.57 14.79 25.01
N VAL A 10 -43.19 13.65 24.68
CA VAL A 10 -42.56 12.59 23.87
C VAL A 10 -42.25 13.09 22.44
N LYS A 11 -43.11 13.90 21.82
CA LYS A 11 -42.84 14.52 20.50
C LYS A 11 -41.69 15.53 20.57
N LYS A 12 -41.61 16.34 21.64
CA LYS A 12 -40.54 17.32 21.87
C LYS A 12 -39.19 16.62 22.06
N ASN A 13 -39.12 15.64 22.97
CA ASN A 13 -37.92 14.85 23.23
C ASN A 13 -37.43 14.15 21.94
N LYS A 14 -38.32 13.57 21.13
CA LYS A 14 -37.95 12.97 19.83
C LYS A 14 -37.37 14.01 18.84
N LYS A 15 -37.91 15.23 18.79
CA LYS A 15 -37.34 16.32 17.97
C LYS A 15 -35.98 16.80 18.49
N GLU A 16 -35.79 16.89 19.80
CA GLU A 16 -34.54 17.35 20.42
C GLU A 16 -33.42 16.30 20.29
N HIS A 17 -33.73 15.01 20.49
CA HIS A 17 -32.81 13.92 20.16
C HIS A 17 -32.44 13.92 18.68
N LYS A 18 -33.40 14.07 17.76
CA LYS A 18 -33.11 14.13 16.32
C LYS A 18 -32.15 15.28 15.98
N LYS A 19 -32.43 16.50 16.46
CA LYS A 19 -31.54 17.67 16.28
C LYS A 19 -30.14 17.45 16.85
N LYS A 20 -30.02 16.75 17.99
CA LYS A 20 -28.73 16.41 18.58
C LYS A 20 -27.93 15.48 17.66
N TYR A 21 -28.54 14.38 17.18
CA TYR A 21 -27.90 13.45 16.25
C TYR A 21 -27.51 14.12 14.92
N GLU A 22 -28.38 14.99 14.37
CA GLU A 22 -28.08 15.77 13.16
C GLU A 22 -26.82 16.63 13.34
N LYS A 23 -26.74 17.39 14.46
CA LYS A 23 -25.56 18.22 14.78
C LYS A 23 -24.29 17.41 15.07
N GLU A 24 -24.40 16.25 15.71
CA GLU A 24 -23.26 15.36 15.96
C GLU A 24 -22.71 14.78 14.64
N TYR A 25 -23.58 14.44 13.69
CA TYR A 25 -23.22 13.96 12.35
C TYR A 25 -22.63 15.06 11.44
N GLU A 26 -23.15 16.29 11.52
CA GLU A 26 -22.57 17.46 10.84
C GLU A 26 -21.16 17.76 11.36
N ASN A 27 -20.97 17.76 12.69
CA ASN A 27 -19.65 17.91 13.30
C ASN A 27 -18.68 16.81 12.86
N GLU A 28 -19.11 15.54 12.82
CA GLU A 28 -18.27 14.41 12.36
C GLU A 28 -17.80 14.61 10.91
N LYS A 29 -18.70 15.06 10.03
CA LYS A 29 -18.37 15.37 8.63
C LYS A 29 -17.37 16.49 8.46
N GLU A 30 -17.48 17.59 9.21
CA GLU A 30 -16.51 18.69 9.10
C GLU A 30 -15.12 18.29 9.65
N HIS A 31 -15.03 17.43 10.68
CA HIS A 31 -13.74 16.87 11.12
C HIS A 31 -13.15 15.89 10.10
N GLU A 32 -13.96 15.07 9.44
CA GLU A 32 -13.50 14.23 8.32
C GLU A 32 -13.02 15.08 7.14
N LYS A 33 -13.78 16.11 6.74
CA LYS A 33 -13.39 17.08 5.72
C LYS A 33 -12.06 17.76 6.09
N GLU A 34 -11.88 18.18 7.34
CA GLU A 34 -10.63 18.75 7.81
C GLU A 34 -9.47 17.74 7.73
N LEU A 35 -9.67 16.48 8.15
CA LEU A 35 -8.68 15.41 8.02
C LEU A 35 -8.25 15.23 6.57
N TYR A 36 -9.19 15.01 5.65
CA TYR A 36 -8.91 14.80 4.23
C TYR A 36 -8.23 16.02 3.58
N SER A 37 -8.49 17.22 4.09
CA SER A 37 -7.81 18.44 3.65
C SER A 37 -6.38 18.54 4.20
N LYS A 38 -6.15 18.21 5.48
CA LYS A 38 -4.84 18.25 6.12
C LYS A 38 -3.88 17.18 5.58
N GLU A 39 -4.36 15.98 5.25
CA GLU A 39 -3.50 14.96 4.59
C GLU A 39 -3.07 15.39 3.18
N CYS A 40 -3.91 16.14 2.45
CA CYS A 40 -3.57 16.69 1.14
C CYS A 40 -2.50 17.78 1.24
N VAL A 41 -2.65 18.70 2.19
CA VAL A 41 -1.62 19.73 2.46
C VAL A 41 -0.30 19.10 2.90
N ALA A 42 -0.37 18.16 3.85
CA ALA A 42 0.80 17.45 4.34
C ALA A 42 1.52 16.65 3.24
N GLN A 43 0.79 15.95 2.36
CA GLN A 43 1.37 15.28 1.18
C GLN A 43 2.08 16.27 0.24
N GLY A 44 1.50 17.45 0.02
CA GLY A 44 2.09 18.50 -0.81
C GLY A 44 3.44 18.96 -0.27
N ILE A 45 3.45 19.50 0.95
CA ILE A 45 4.65 20.10 1.57
C ILE A 45 5.68 19.06 2.00
N ASN A 46 5.25 17.93 2.59
CA ASN A 46 6.11 16.97 3.28
C ASN A 46 5.67 15.52 3.02
N PHE A 47 6.01 15.02 1.84
CA PHE A 47 5.59 13.69 1.38
C PHE A 47 6.13 12.54 2.25
N VAL A 48 7.33 12.68 2.84
CA VAL A 48 8.01 11.63 3.64
C VAL A 48 8.24 12.16 5.06
N VAL A 49 7.44 11.73 6.03
CA VAL A 49 7.46 12.26 7.40
C VAL A 49 8.40 11.46 8.31
N ASN A 50 8.43 10.14 8.15
CA ASN A 50 9.29 9.21 8.89
C ASN A 50 10.21 8.44 7.93
N GLN A 51 11.40 8.04 8.39
CA GLN A 51 12.22 7.06 7.67
C GLN A 51 11.48 5.71 7.57
N ALA A 52 11.60 5.03 6.43
CA ALA A 52 10.91 3.77 6.19
C ALA A 52 11.49 2.62 7.05
N SER A 53 10.63 1.88 7.74
CA SER A 53 11.03 0.76 8.60
C SER A 53 11.72 -0.34 7.79
N ARG A 54 12.65 -1.09 8.40
CA ARG A 54 13.02 -2.39 7.86
C ARG A 54 11.75 -3.24 7.73
N ARG A 55 11.60 -3.99 6.63
CA ARG A 55 10.52 -4.99 6.51
C ARG A 55 10.70 -6.04 7.62
N LEU A 56 9.60 -6.52 8.18
CA LEU A 56 9.64 -7.54 9.23
C LEU A 56 10.32 -8.82 8.70
N LYS A 57 11.38 -9.30 9.35
CA LYS A 57 11.97 -10.62 9.08
C LYS A 57 11.05 -11.70 9.68
N VAL A 58 10.04 -12.07 8.91
CA VAL A 58 9.05 -13.10 9.26
C VAL A 58 9.73 -14.47 9.34
N SER A 59 9.54 -15.21 10.45
CA SER A 59 10.03 -16.58 10.64
C SER A 59 8.96 -17.64 10.35
N ASN A 60 7.73 -17.40 10.80
CA ASN A 60 6.57 -18.30 10.71
C ASN A 60 6.18 -18.59 9.24
N VAL A 61 5.86 -19.85 8.92
CA VAL A 61 5.57 -20.28 7.54
C VAL A 61 4.22 -19.79 7.03
N TYR A 62 3.18 -19.75 7.86
CA TYR A 62 1.88 -19.20 7.49
C TYR A 62 1.99 -17.70 7.16
N GLU A 63 2.77 -16.96 7.95
CA GLU A 63 3.02 -15.53 7.71
C GLU A 63 3.82 -15.31 6.42
N LYS A 64 4.87 -16.12 6.17
CA LYS A 64 5.60 -16.12 4.89
C LYS A 64 4.66 -16.38 3.71
N PHE A 65 3.82 -17.40 3.80
CA PHE A 65 2.81 -17.73 2.80
C PHE A 65 1.87 -16.54 2.53
N THR A 66 1.40 -15.82 3.55
CA THR A 66 0.60 -14.61 3.33
C THR A 66 1.37 -13.46 2.67
N CYS A 67 2.66 -13.27 2.97
CA CYS A 67 3.52 -12.29 2.30
C CYS A 67 3.73 -12.62 0.81
N TYR A 68 3.90 -13.90 0.50
CA TYR A 68 4.02 -14.40 -0.87
C TYR A 68 2.69 -14.20 -1.63
N LEU A 69 1.57 -14.57 -1.02
CA LEU A 69 0.24 -14.41 -1.61
C LEU A 69 -0.10 -12.93 -1.85
N ALA A 70 0.23 -12.03 -0.90
CA ALA A 70 0.07 -10.59 -1.09
C ALA A 70 0.90 -10.06 -2.26
N THR A 71 2.06 -10.65 -2.54
CA THR A 71 2.92 -10.26 -3.67
C THR A 71 2.34 -10.69 -5.01
N ILE A 72 1.88 -11.94 -5.15
CA ILE A 72 1.33 -12.46 -6.42
C ILE A 72 -0.11 -12.01 -6.73
N LEU A 73 -0.83 -11.43 -5.78
CA LEU A 73 -2.16 -10.85 -6.02
C LEU A 73 -2.11 -9.39 -6.51
N ALA A 74 -0.96 -8.73 -6.49
CA ALA A 74 -0.82 -7.31 -6.82
C ALA A 74 -0.57 -7.08 -8.33
N ARG A 75 -1.63 -6.76 -9.08
CA ARG A 75 -1.68 -6.73 -10.56
C ARG A 75 -1.08 -5.51 -11.27
N ASP A 76 -1.16 -4.33 -10.66
CA ASP A 76 -0.80 -3.03 -11.27
C ASP A 76 -0.35 -2.08 -10.14
N LYS A 77 -0.67 -0.79 -10.17
CA LYS A 77 -0.60 0.15 -9.02
C LYS A 77 -1.49 -0.25 -7.81
N GLU A 78 -2.15 -1.41 -7.89
CA GLU A 78 -2.90 -2.03 -6.79
C GLU A 78 -1.97 -2.45 -5.63
N VAL A 79 -2.46 -2.27 -4.41
CA VAL A 79 -1.92 -2.77 -3.15
C VAL A 79 -2.90 -3.80 -2.60
N VAL A 80 -2.37 -4.94 -2.15
CA VAL A 80 -3.16 -6.05 -1.61
C VAL A 80 -2.74 -6.31 -0.17
N ALA A 81 -3.73 -6.53 0.69
CA ALA A 81 -3.54 -7.03 2.04
C ALA A 81 -4.17 -8.42 2.18
N VAL A 82 -3.46 -9.30 2.88
CA VAL A 82 -3.82 -10.70 3.11
C VAL A 82 -3.76 -10.99 4.61
N TRP A 83 -4.81 -11.58 5.15
CA TRP A 83 -4.83 -12.12 6.51
C TRP A 83 -5.28 -13.58 6.47
N LEU A 84 -4.44 -14.47 7.01
CA LEU A 84 -4.81 -15.86 7.26
C LEU A 84 -5.41 -15.97 8.67
N LYS A 85 -6.71 -16.20 8.73
CA LYS A 85 -7.46 -16.45 9.97
C LYS A 85 -7.55 -17.94 10.20
N ASN A 86 -7.07 -18.40 11.36
CA ASN A 86 -7.40 -19.74 11.87
C ASN A 86 -8.82 -19.69 12.46
N ILE A 87 -9.67 -20.66 12.11
CA ILE A 87 -11.07 -20.74 12.56
C ILE A 87 -11.22 -21.80 13.66
N SER A 88 -10.59 -22.95 13.44
CA SER A 88 -10.60 -24.15 14.27
C SER A 88 -9.45 -25.04 13.80
N ASP A 89 -9.14 -26.13 14.50
CA ASP A 89 -8.02 -27.01 14.14
C ASP A 89 -8.01 -27.36 12.63
N GLN A 90 -6.90 -26.97 11.99
CA GLN A 90 -6.61 -27.18 10.58
C GLN A 90 -7.58 -26.51 9.57
N CYS A 91 -8.44 -25.57 9.99
CA CYS A 91 -9.37 -24.86 9.12
C CYS A 91 -9.07 -23.36 9.04
N TYR A 92 -8.83 -22.85 7.83
CA TYR A 92 -8.35 -21.49 7.60
C TYR A 92 -9.20 -20.70 6.59
N GLU A 93 -9.37 -19.41 6.88
CA GLU A 93 -9.93 -18.41 5.96
C GLU A 93 -8.83 -17.45 5.50
N ILE A 94 -8.70 -17.26 4.18
CA ILE A 94 -7.84 -16.25 3.58
C ILE A 94 -8.69 -15.00 3.31
N TYR A 95 -8.53 -13.97 4.14
CA TYR A 95 -9.11 -12.66 3.91
C TYR A 95 -8.23 -11.87 2.94
N LEU A 96 -8.82 -11.44 1.82
CA LEU A 96 -8.17 -10.62 0.79
C LEU A 96 -8.83 -9.25 0.72
N SER A 97 -8.03 -8.20 0.69
CA SER A 97 -8.48 -6.82 0.48
C SER A 97 -7.53 -6.11 -0.47
N LYS A 98 -8.04 -5.17 -1.27
CA LYS A 98 -7.24 -4.28 -2.11
C LYS A 98 -7.87 -2.89 -2.23
N ASN A 99 -7.09 -1.93 -2.71
CA ASN A 99 -7.48 -0.51 -2.83
C ASN A 99 -8.25 -0.14 -4.12
N PHE A 100 -8.57 -1.11 -4.97
CA PHE A 100 -9.36 -0.96 -6.20
C PHE A 100 -10.38 -2.08 -6.31
N ASP A 101 -11.45 -1.88 -7.07
CA ASP A 101 -12.53 -2.86 -7.26
C ASP A 101 -12.02 -4.23 -7.74
N TRP A 102 -12.66 -5.30 -7.25
CA TRP A 102 -12.43 -6.66 -7.73
C TRP A 102 -13.10 -6.83 -9.10
N LEU A 103 -12.32 -7.18 -10.11
CA LEU A 103 -12.79 -7.49 -11.45
C LEU A 103 -13.05 -9.00 -11.58
N ASP A 104 -13.89 -9.43 -12.53
CA ASP A 104 -14.22 -10.85 -12.71
C ASP A 104 -12.97 -11.70 -12.98
N LYS A 105 -12.02 -11.18 -13.77
CA LYS A 105 -10.71 -11.80 -14.01
C LYS A 105 -9.83 -11.91 -12.75
N ASP A 106 -10.01 -11.04 -11.76
CA ASP A 106 -9.31 -11.16 -10.48
C ASP A 106 -9.93 -12.31 -9.66
N VAL A 107 -11.25 -12.54 -9.79
CA VAL A 107 -11.96 -13.68 -9.18
C VAL A 107 -11.58 -14.99 -9.85
N GLU A 108 -11.51 -15.02 -11.18
CA GLU A 108 -11.03 -16.14 -11.99
C GLU A 108 -9.60 -16.52 -11.62
N TYR A 109 -8.68 -15.56 -11.67
CA TYR A 109 -7.28 -15.74 -11.24
C TYR A 109 -7.17 -16.30 -9.82
N ILE A 110 -7.88 -15.72 -8.85
CA ILE A 110 -7.89 -16.24 -7.47
C ILE A 110 -8.36 -17.70 -7.44
N ASN A 111 -9.40 -18.06 -8.19
CA ASN A 111 -9.90 -19.44 -8.25
C ASN A 111 -8.87 -20.39 -8.90
N ASN A 112 -8.20 -19.96 -9.98
CA ASN A 112 -7.14 -20.72 -10.65
C ASN A 112 -5.95 -20.97 -9.72
N ILE A 113 -5.44 -19.92 -9.06
CA ILE A 113 -4.38 -20.06 -8.05
C ILE A 113 -4.77 -21.08 -6.98
N MET A 114 -5.96 -20.96 -6.34
CA MET A 114 -6.35 -21.91 -5.29
C MET A 114 -6.53 -23.34 -5.81
N LYS A 115 -6.96 -23.52 -7.07
CA LYS A 115 -7.01 -24.83 -7.77
C LYS A 115 -5.60 -25.43 -7.94
N TYR A 116 -4.63 -24.66 -8.43
CA TYR A 116 -3.24 -25.13 -8.55
C TYR A 116 -2.64 -25.52 -7.19
N LEU A 117 -2.84 -24.70 -6.14
CA LEU A 117 -2.32 -25.00 -4.80
C LEU A 117 -2.97 -26.25 -4.19
N LYS A 118 -4.27 -26.46 -4.41
CA LYS A 118 -4.96 -27.68 -3.98
C LYS A 118 -4.47 -28.92 -4.73
N ASN A 119 -4.15 -28.82 -6.02
CA ASN A 119 -3.56 -29.92 -6.80
C ASN A 119 -2.14 -30.26 -6.34
N ILE A 120 -1.26 -29.26 -6.22
CA ILE A 120 0.11 -29.42 -5.72
C ILE A 120 0.10 -30.06 -4.32
N SER A 121 -0.77 -29.59 -3.43
CA SER A 121 -0.85 -30.14 -2.07
C SER A 121 -1.52 -31.52 -1.99
N LYS A 122 -2.45 -31.85 -2.90
CA LYS A 122 -2.97 -33.22 -3.06
C LYS A 122 -1.84 -34.20 -3.40
N ASN A 123 -0.94 -33.82 -4.31
CA ASN A 123 0.16 -34.65 -4.79
C ASN A 123 1.42 -34.61 -3.89
N ALA A 124 1.48 -33.68 -2.94
CA ALA A 124 2.56 -33.53 -1.97
C ALA A 124 2.95 -34.85 -1.27
N PRO A 125 4.25 -35.17 -1.15
CA PRO A 125 5.41 -34.29 -1.38
C PRO A 125 5.95 -34.29 -2.83
N ILE A 126 5.37 -35.11 -3.72
CA ILE A 126 5.83 -35.32 -5.09
C ILE A 126 5.74 -33.99 -5.88
N ILE A 127 6.70 -33.78 -6.80
CA ILE A 127 6.71 -32.63 -7.71
C ILE A 127 5.54 -32.76 -8.70
N SER A 128 4.80 -31.69 -8.95
CA SER A 128 3.75 -31.67 -9.98
C SER A 128 4.10 -30.64 -11.04
N ASN A 129 5.09 -30.98 -11.88
CA ASN A 129 5.68 -30.11 -12.91
C ASN A 129 4.64 -29.24 -13.62
N ASP A 130 3.55 -29.84 -14.11
CA ASP A 130 2.51 -29.13 -14.87
C ASP A 130 1.79 -28.07 -14.02
N ASN A 131 1.28 -28.45 -12.84
CA ASN A 131 0.60 -27.51 -11.93
C ASN A 131 1.56 -26.44 -11.36
N GLU A 132 2.84 -26.77 -11.19
CA GLU A 132 3.86 -25.81 -10.74
C GLU A 132 4.23 -24.84 -11.86
N SER A 133 4.41 -25.33 -13.09
CA SER A 133 4.70 -24.53 -14.30
C SER A 133 3.53 -23.63 -14.67
N ASP A 134 2.30 -24.14 -14.67
CA ASP A 134 1.09 -23.37 -14.95
C ASP A 134 0.83 -22.30 -13.88
N LEU A 135 1.17 -22.57 -12.62
CA LEU A 135 1.15 -21.56 -11.55
C LEU A 135 2.15 -20.41 -11.81
N PHE A 136 3.33 -20.68 -12.38
CA PHE A 136 4.24 -19.61 -12.82
C PHE A 136 3.62 -18.79 -13.96
N LYS A 137 3.08 -19.45 -15.00
CA LYS A 137 2.44 -18.79 -16.16
C LYS A 137 1.28 -17.89 -15.73
N GLU A 138 0.36 -18.43 -14.92
CA GLU A 138 -0.84 -17.75 -14.41
C GLU A 138 -0.47 -16.50 -13.59
N VAL A 139 0.49 -16.61 -12.67
CA VAL A 139 0.93 -15.47 -11.83
C VAL A 139 1.56 -14.37 -12.66
N LEU A 140 2.44 -14.72 -13.60
CA LEU A 140 3.20 -13.73 -14.37
C LEU A 140 2.34 -13.07 -15.45
N SER A 141 1.39 -13.80 -16.04
CA SER A 141 0.33 -13.26 -16.89
C SER A 141 -0.54 -12.26 -16.12
N TYR A 142 -1.11 -12.66 -14.97
CA TYR A 142 -1.94 -11.75 -14.17
C TYR A 142 -1.17 -10.53 -13.66
N CYS A 143 0.09 -10.69 -13.26
CA CYS A 143 0.90 -9.59 -12.74
C CYS A 143 1.60 -8.75 -13.84
N SER A 144 1.48 -9.10 -15.13
CA SER A 144 2.38 -8.64 -16.20
C SER A 144 2.49 -7.11 -16.30
N LYS A 145 1.39 -6.39 -16.06
CA LYS A 145 1.42 -4.91 -16.04
C LYS A 145 2.22 -4.33 -14.87
N LYS A 146 2.00 -4.80 -13.63
CA LYS A 146 2.86 -4.38 -12.50
C LYS A 146 4.29 -4.72 -12.83
N ILE A 147 4.53 -5.91 -13.42
CA ILE A 147 5.81 -6.50 -13.84
C ILE A 147 6.55 -5.72 -14.95
N LYS A 148 5.85 -5.10 -15.92
CA LYS A 148 6.48 -4.32 -16.99
C LYS A 148 6.75 -2.86 -16.62
N SER A 149 5.79 -2.19 -15.97
CA SER A 149 6.07 -0.94 -15.22
C SER A 149 7.22 -1.13 -14.23
N ARG A 150 7.35 -2.37 -13.75
CA ARG A 150 8.48 -2.84 -12.97
C ARG A 150 9.76 -2.86 -13.83
N LEU A 151 9.81 -3.58 -14.95
CA LEU A 151 11.02 -3.75 -15.78
C LEU A 151 11.69 -2.44 -16.18
N ASP A 152 10.92 -1.46 -16.63
CA ASP A 152 11.38 -0.14 -17.09
C ASP A 152 12.28 0.60 -16.07
N LYS A 153 12.14 0.27 -14.78
CA LYS A 153 12.80 0.97 -13.67
C LYS A 153 14.16 0.37 -13.32
N LEU A 154 14.38 -0.92 -13.59
CA LEU A 154 15.72 -1.50 -13.57
C LEU A 154 16.45 -1.17 -14.88
N LYS A 155 15.76 -1.22 -16.02
CA LYS A 155 16.33 -0.82 -17.31
C LYS A 155 16.90 0.60 -17.27
N LYS A 156 16.15 1.57 -16.72
CA LYS A 156 16.66 2.94 -16.48
C LYS A 156 17.86 3.02 -15.54
N ASP A 157 17.93 2.21 -14.49
CA ASP A 157 19.14 2.18 -13.65
C ASP A 157 20.34 1.62 -14.43
N ILE A 158 20.13 0.61 -15.30
CA ILE A 158 21.18 -0.01 -16.13
C ILE A 158 21.64 0.93 -17.26
N GLU A 159 20.73 1.65 -17.92
CA GLU A 159 21.03 2.52 -19.07
C GLU A 159 21.81 3.79 -18.68
N ASN A 160 21.58 4.32 -17.46
CA ASN A 160 22.10 5.63 -17.05
C ASN A 160 23.40 5.57 -16.23
N SER A 161 24.08 4.42 -16.15
CA SER A 161 25.36 4.30 -15.44
C SER A 161 26.22 3.12 -15.91
N ASP A 162 27.54 3.31 -15.86
CA ASP A 162 28.57 2.27 -16.05
C ASP A 162 29.22 1.84 -14.72
N ASP A 163 28.51 2.01 -13.59
CA ASP A 163 28.94 1.52 -12.28
C ASP A 163 29.34 0.04 -12.32
N ARG A 164 30.38 -0.30 -11.55
CA ARG A 164 30.91 -1.67 -11.43
C ARG A 164 29.82 -2.71 -11.12
N ASP A 165 28.84 -2.35 -10.29
CA ASP A 165 27.76 -3.25 -9.88
C ASP A 165 26.70 -3.46 -10.96
N ILE A 166 26.47 -2.44 -11.79
CA ILE A 166 25.60 -2.51 -12.96
C ILE A 166 26.26 -3.36 -14.03
N LYS A 167 27.57 -3.15 -14.30
CA LYS A 167 28.32 -4.04 -15.19
C LYS A 167 28.32 -5.48 -14.69
N SER A 168 28.60 -5.71 -13.40
CA SER A 168 28.51 -7.04 -12.78
C SER A 168 27.12 -7.67 -12.90
N PHE A 169 26.05 -6.88 -12.99
CA PHE A 169 24.71 -7.38 -13.25
C PHE A 169 24.48 -7.68 -14.74
N ARG A 170 24.91 -6.79 -15.66
CA ARG A 170 24.85 -7.02 -17.12
C ARG A 170 25.57 -8.33 -17.48
N ASP A 171 26.78 -8.52 -16.95
CA ASP A 171 27.62 -9.71 -17.17
C ASP A 171 26.94 -10.98 -16.61
N PHE A 172 26.40 -10.93 -15.38
CA PHE A 172 25.67 -12.05 -14.76
C PHE A 172 24.36 -12.40 -15.49
N PHE A 173 23.62 -11.39 -15.95
CA PHE A 173 22.36 -11.59 -16.66
C PHE A 173 22.60 -12.27 -18.01
N SER A 174 23.57 -11.78 -18.77
CA SER A 174 23.95 -12.31 -20.09
C SER A 174 24.52 -13.73 -20.00
N ALA A 175 25.24 -14.06 -18.93
CA ALA A 175 25.73 -15.41 -18.66
C ALA A 175 24.62 -16.42 -18.25
N MET A 176 23.38 -15.96 -18.06
CA MET A 176 22.27 -16.76 -17.55
C MET A 176 21.03 -16.75 -18.49
N VAL A 177 21.06 -15.96 -19.56
CA VAL A 177 19.93 -15.76 -20.47
C VAL A 177 20.42 -15.78 -21.92
N ASP A 178 19.89 -16.71 -22.71
CA ASP A 178 20.36 -17.02 -24.07
C ASP A 178 20.12 -15.89 -25.08
N ASP A 179 19.04 -15.13 -24.89
CA ASP A 179 18.68 -13.93 -25.65
C ASP A 179 18.22 -12.85 -24.66
N THR A 180 19.07 -11.86 -24.43
CA THR A 180 18.82 -10.72 -23.52
C THR A 180 17.90 -9.66 -24.12
N SER A 181 17.64 -9.72 -25.42
CA SER A 181 16.84 -8.76 -26.19
C SER A 181 15.37 -9.14 -26.27
N ASN A 182 15.07 -10.44 -26.24
CA ASN A 182 13.70 -10.97 -26.34
C ASN A 182 13.45 -12.05 -25.28
N THR A 183 13.89 -11.78 -24.07
CA THR A 183 13.79 -12.70 -22.95
C THR A 183 12.34 -12.81 -22.46
N GLU A 184 11.87 -14.01 -22.14
CA GLU A 184 10.58 -14.22 -21.49
C GLU A 184 10.49 -13.52 -20.13
N LEU A 185 9.30 -13.12 -19.68
CA LEU A 185 9.05 -12.94 -18.23
C LEU A 185 9.29 -14.25 -17.45
N ILE A 186 9.39 -15.40 -18.14
CA ILE A 186 9.87 -16.67 -17.58
C ILE A 186 11.41 -16.87 -17.67
N LYS A 187 12.18 -15.83 -18.02
CA LYS A 187 13.66 -15.76 -17.88
C LYS A 187 14.23 -14.43 -17.33
N ILE A 188 13.69 -13.24 -17.66
CA ILE A 188 13.97 -11.95 -16.96
C ILE A 188 13.36 -11.93 -15.57
N SER A 189 13.02 -13.11 -15.08
CA SER A 189 12.58 -13.27 -13.73
C SER A 189 13.54 -14.21 -12.98
N GLN A 190 14.48 -14.93 -13.62
CA GLN A 190 15.40 -15.85 -12.90
C GLN A 190 16.66 -15.17 -12.29
N ALA A 191 17.40 -14.41 -13.08
CA ALA A 191 18.70 -13.86 -12.69
C ALA A 191 18.70 -12.94 -11.44
N CYS A 192 17.92 -11.85 -11.35
CA CYS A 192 17.94 -10.96 -10.18
C CYS A 192 17.57 -11.65 -8.87
N ASN A 193 16.78 -12.73 -8.80
CA ASN A 193 16.61 -13.38 -7.49
C ASN A 193 17.89 -14.10 -7.07
N LYS A 194 18.53 -14.85 -7.99
CA LYS A 194 19.85 -15.45 -7.73
C LYS A 194 20.90 -14.39 -7.39
N TYR A 195 20.95 -13.30 -8.16
CA TYR A 195 21.88 -12.17 -7.97
C TYR A 195 21.60 -11.43 -6.64
N TYR A 196 20.34 -11.18 -6.28
CA TYR A 196 19.98 -10.59 -4.99
C TYR A 196 20.45 -11.47 -3.83
N VAL A 197 20.15 -12.77 -3.86
CA VAL A 197 20.52 -13.70 -2.79
C VAL A 197 22.05 -13.86 -2.66
N GLN A 198 22.81 -13.69 -3.74
CA GLN A 198 24.28 -13.68 -3.69
C GLN A 198 24.88 -12.39 -3.10
N LEU A 199 24.09 -11.32 -2.96
CA LEU A 199 24.57 -9.94 -2.75
C LEU A 199 23.82 -9.13 -1.67
N GLU A 200 22.75 -9.66 -1.06
CA GLU A 200 21.88 -8.93 -0.10
C GLU A 200 22.65 -8.26 1.05
N ASP A 201 23.70 -8.92 1.57
CA ASP A 201 24.53 -8.42 2.68
C ASP A 201 25.81 -7.68 2.23
N LYS A 202 26.04 -7.47 0.91
CA LYS A 202 27.26 -6.81 0.41
C LYS A 202 27.14 -5.28 0.38
N SER A 203 27.94 -4.62 1.20
CA SER A 203 27.86 -3.18 1.48
C SER A 203 28.24 -2.24 0.33
N TYR A 204 28.95 -2.72 -0.70
CA TYR A 204 29.43 -1.87 -1.80
C TYR A 204 28.36 -1.54 -2.84
N ILE A 205 27.25 -2.30 -2.90
CA ILE A 205 26.23 -2.11 -3.94
C ILE A 205 25.24 -1.02 -3.58
N SER A 206 24.92 -0.16 -4.57
CA SER A 206 23.85 0.84 -4.45
C SER A 206 22.53 0.23 -3.96
N LYS A 207 22.07 0.67 -2.78
CA LYS A 207 20.80 0.22 -2.16
C LYS A 207 19.57 0.54 -3.02
N LYS A 208 19.66 1.52 -3.93
CA LYS A 208 18.62 1.84 -4.92
C LYS A 208 18.57 0.75 -5.99
N PHE A 209 19.69 0.48 -6.65
CA PHE A 209 19.82 -0.56 -7.67
C PHE A 209 19.51 -1.95 -7.09
N LEU A 210 20.11 -2.30 -5.96
CA LEU A 210 19.82 -3.54 -5.24
C LEU A 210 18.36 -3.59 -4.73
N GLY A 211 17.80 -2.43 -4.39
CA GLY A 211 16.41 -2.26 -3.96
C GLY A 211 15.39 -2.43 -5.09
N HIS A 212 15.76 -2.07 -6.32
CA HIS A 212 15.13 -2.59 -7.52
C HIS A 212 15.39 -4.11 -7.58
N ILE A 213 16.64 -4.61 -7.66
CA ILE A 213 17.07 -6.04 -7.74
C ILE A 213 16.41 -7.02 -6.74
N ARG A 214 15.89 -6.55 -5.60
CA ARG A 214 14.96 -7.30 -4.73
C ARG A 214 13.48 -7.19 -5.08
N LYS A 215 12.96 -5.97 -5.32
CA LYS A 215 11.57 -5.79 -5.76
C LYS A 215 11.33 -6.66 -7.00
N VAL A 216 12.35 -6.79 -7.86
CA VAL A 216 12.52 -7.91 -8.78
C VAL A 216 12.42 -9.25 -8.06
N GLY A 217 13.47 -9.84 -7.46
CA GLY A 217 13.47 -11.23 -6.94
C GLY A 217 12.32 -11.70 -6.00
N SER A 218 11.41 -10.81 -5.61
CA SER A 218 10.18 -11.09 -4.87
C SER A 218 9.16 -12.00 -5.57
N TYR A 219 9.03 -12.04 -6.90
CA TYR A 219 8.06 -12.94 -7.54
C TYR A 219 8.49 -14.41 -7.42
N ASP A 220 9.80 -14.68 -7.47
CA ASP A 220 10.39 -16.01 -7.25
C ASP A 220 10.05 -16.52 -5.88
N THR A 221 10.54 -15.72 -4.93
CA THR A 221 10.53 -16.05 -3.52
C THR A 221 9.08 -16.22 -3.06
N SER A 222 8.14 -15.58 -3.76
CA SER A 222 6.70 -15.80 -3.62
C SER A 222 6.19 -17.09 -4.27
N ILE A 223 6.40 -17.32 -5.57
CA ILE A 223 5.85 -18.50 -6.27
C ILE A 223 6.50 -19.79 -5.75
N LYS A 224 7.84 -19.88 -5.67
CA LYS A 224 8.53 -20.99 -4.98
C LYS A 224 8.11 -21.13 -3.52
N GLY A 225 7.98 -20.01 -2.82
CA GLY A 225 7.61 -20.00 -1.40
C GLY A 225 6.22 -20.59 -1.16
N ILE A 226 5.29 -20.30 -2.06
CA ILE A 226 3.93 -20.86 -2.11
C ILE A 226 3.96 -22.34 -2.52
N ILE A 227 4.67 -22.71 -3.58
CA ILE A 227 4.82 -24.11 -4.03
C ILE A 227 5.42 -24.96 -2.90
N LYS A 228 6.48 -24.48 -2.24
CA LYS A 228 7.08 -25.16 -1.08
C LYS A 228 6.04 -25.33 0.04
N CYS A 229 5.31 -24.27 0.41
CA CYS A 229 4.27 -24.35 1.42
C CYS A 229 3.19 -25.39 1.07
N ALA A 230 2.76 -25.46 -0.20
CA ALA A 230 1.79 -26.44 -0.67
C ALA A 230 2.32 -27.89 -0.65
N ARG A 231 3.62 -28.11 -0.90
CA ARG A 231 4.26 -29.44 -0.91
C ARG A 231 4.65 -29.98 0.47
N GLU A 232 4.59 -29.17 1.51
CA GLU A 232 4.86 -29.57 2.89
C GLU A 232 3.64 -30.30 3.48
N ILE A 233 3.77 -31.61 3.76
CA ILE A 233 2.65 -32.48 4.21
C ILE A 233 1.96 -31.92 5.47
N GLN A 234 2.74 -31.32 6.37
CA GLN A 234 2.26 -30.64 7.59
C GLN A 234 1.25 -29.50 7.34
N TYR A 235 1.22 -28.92 6.14
CA TYR A 235 0.29 -27.84 5.76
C TYR A 235 -0.79 -28.31 4.79
N LYS A 236 -0.89 -29.61 4.47
CA LYS A 236 -1.84 -30.15 3.47
C LYS A 236 -3.32 -29.79 3.74
N SER A 237 -3.68 -29.59 5.00
CA SER A 237 -5.01 -29.15 5.42
C SER A 237 -5.31 -27.67 5.16
N LEU A 238 -4.30 -26.79 5.16
CA LEU A 238 -4.44 -25.40 4.71
C LEU A 238 -4.97 -25.35 3.28
N PHE A 239 -4.49 -26.26 2.42
CA PHE A 239 -4.81 -26.28 0.99
C PHE A 239 -6.03 -27.14 0.62
N SER A 240 -6.44 -28.08 1.48
CA SER A 240 -7.59 -28.95 1.19
C SER A 240 -8.92 -28.20 1.20
N ASN A 241 -9.09 -27.25 2.13
CA ASN A 241 -10.36 -26.61 2.46
C ASN A 241 -10.27 -25.06 2.46
N ILE A 242 -9.45 -24.47 1.57
CA ILE A 242 -9.28 -23.02 1.47
C ILE A 242 -10.64 -22.32 1.27
N LYS A 243 -10.99 -21.42 2.19
CA LYS A 243 -12.04 -20.40 2.00
C LYS A 243 -11.39 -19.05 1.72
N VAL A 244 -11.73 -18.39 0.62
CA VAL A 244 -11.22 -17.06 0.28
C VAL A 244 -12.32 -16.00 0.47
N VAL A 245 -12.14 -15.12 1.44
CA VAL A 245 -13.05 -14.01 1.74
C VAL A 245 -12.51 -12.74 1.05
N LYS A 246 -13.12 -12.37 -0.09
CA LYS A 246 -12.83 -11.11 -0.79
C LYS A 246 -13.59 -9.98 -0.12
N VAL A 247 -12.88 -9.11 0.62
CA VAL A 247 -13.48 -7.94 1.29
C VAL A 247 -13.75 -6.86 0.24
N LYS A 248 -14.94 -6.25 0.26
CA LYS A 248 -15.32 -5.22 -0.71
C LYS A 248 -14.48 -3.94 -0.50
N PRO A 249 -13.81 -3.41 -1.54
CA PRO A 249 -13.11 -2.11 -1.48
C PRO A 249 -14.08 -0.97 -1.16
N TYR A 250 -13.57 0.11 -0.57
CA TYR A 250 -14.35 1.29 -0.24
C TYR A 250 -13.69 2.53 -0.86
N ILE A 251 -14.45 3.25 -1.68
CA ILE A 251 -13.97 4.34 -2.53
C ILE A 251 -15.03 5.45 -2.53
N ILE A 252 -14.61 6.69 -2.28
CA ILE A 252 -15.43 7.89 -2.41
C ILE A 252 -14.85 8.70 -3.58
N ASN A 253 -15.63 8.89 -4.65
CA ASN A 253 -15.13 9.57 -5.86
C ASN A 253 -15.09 11.09 -5.72
N ASN A 254 -16.05 11.67 -4.99
CA ASN A 254 -16.28 13.11 -4.91
C ASN A 254 -16.28 13.58 -3.44
N GLN A 255 -15.23 13.27 -2.68
CA GLN A 255 -15.08 13.79 -1.32
C GLN A 255 -14.72 15.29 -1.39
N PRO A 256 -15.50 16.20 -0.79
CA PRO A 256 -15.08 17.59 -0.65
C PRO A 256 -13.94 17.73 0.37
N ILE A 257 -13.00 18.61 0.06
CA ILE A 257 -11.94 19.10 0.95
C ILE A 257 -11.83 20.62 0.84
N TYR A 258 -11.36 21.28 1.89
CA TYR A 258 -11.10 22.72 1.86
C TYR A 258 -9.93 23.03 0.92
N SER A 259 -9.96 24.22 0.29
CA SER A 259 -8.87 24.70 -0.56
C SER A 259 -7.53 24.84 0.20
N TRP A 260 -6.43 24.80 -0.54
CA TRP A 260 -5.07 24.89 0.01
C TRP A 260 -4.89 26.13 0.90
N LYS A 261 -5.31 27.31 0.42
CA LYS A 261 -5.24 28.57 1.17
C LYS A 261 -6.07 28.54 2.45
N ASN A 262 -7.22 27.86 2.46
CA ASN A 262 -8.06 27.73 3.65
C ASN A 262 -7.33 27.00 4.79
N ILE A 263 -6.67 25.88 4.49
CA ILE A 263 -5.91 25.12 5.50
C ILE A 263 -4.65 25.85 5.93
N ILE A 264 -3.83 26.34 5.00
CA ILE A 264 -2.55 26.99 5.33
C ILE A 264 -2.78 28.23 6.22
N LYS A 265 -3.87 28.99 5.97
CA LYS A 265 -4.25 30.15 6.79
C LYS A 265 -4.66 29.85 8.23
N ARG A 266 -4.92 28.58 8.59
CA ARG A 266 -5.14 28.20 10.00
C ARG A 266 -3.86 28.29 10.84
N PHE A 267 -2.70 28.35 10.18
CA PHE A 267 -1.38 28.34 10.81
C PHE A 267 -0.57 29.64 10.58
N ILE A 268 -0.74 30.32 9.43
CA ILE A 268 0.04 31.52 9.07
C ILE A 268 -0.82 32.63 8.43
N ASP A 269 -0.38 33.88 8.58
CA ASP A 269 -1.00 35.08 8.01
C ASP A 269 -0.83 35.21 6.48
N GLU A 270 -1.55 36.16 5.86
CA GLU A 270 -1.51 36.42 4.40
C GLU A 270 -0.12 36.88 3.90
N GLY A 271 0.69 37.53 4.75
CA GLY A 271 2.06 37.93 4.41
C GLY A 271 2.98 36.72 4.33
N LYS A 272 3.00 35.92 5.41
CA LYS A 272 3.70 34.63 5.44
C LYS A 272 3.22 33.68 4.33
N TYR A 273 1.92 33.61 4.03
CA TYR A 273 1.37 32.79 2.94
C TYR A 273 1.99 33.12 1.58
N LYS A 274 2.13 34.41 1.25
CA LYS A 274 2.75 34.85 -0.01
C LYS A 274 4.23 34.47 -0.09
N CYS A 275 4.97 34.60 1.02
CA CYS A 275 6.37 34.16 1.10
C CYS A 275 6.51 32.63 0.98
N PHE A 276 5.64 31.87 1.66
CA PHE A 276 5.55 30.42 1.59
C PHE A 276 5.29 29.94 0.15
N MET A 277 4.24 30.46 -0.51
CA MET A 277 3.93 30.08 -1.89
C MET A 277 5.04 30.43 -2.87
N LYS A 278 5.71 31.58 -2.70
CA LYS A 278 6.90 31.95 -3.50
C LYS A 278 8.09 30.99 -3.30
N ARG A 279 8.19 30.32 -2.15
CA ARG A 279 9.18 29.24 -1.90
C ARG A 279 8.72 27.90 -2.47
N CYS A 280 7.43 27.54 -2.36
CA CYS A 280 6.89 26.32 -2.99
C CYS A 280 7.05 26.33 -4.52
N LEU A 281 6.79 27.46 -5.18
CA LEU A 281 6.96 27.64 -6.63
C LEU A 281 8.39 27.38 -7.12
N LYS A 282 9.41 27.48 -6.24
CA LYS A 282 10.80 27.13 -6.57
C LYS A 282 11.13 25.64 -6.45
N LYS A 283 10.22 24.80 -5.95
CA LYS A 283 10.44 23.35 -5.75
C LYS A 283 9.48 22.55 -6.65
N PRO A 284 9.88 22.15 -7.88
CA PRO A 284 8.99 21.48 -8.83
C PRO A 284 8.28 20.23 -8.28
N LYS A 285 8.99 19.37 -7.53
CA LYS A 285 8.42 18.18 -6.86
C LYS A 285 7.30 18.52 -5.86
N VAL A 286 7.32 19.71 -5.26
CA VAL A 286 6.27 20.20 -4.35
C VAL A 286 5.07 20.66 -5.16
N MET A 287 5.28 21.52 -6.16
CA MET A 287 4.21 22.00 -7.04
C MET A 287 3.51 20.85 -7.80
N GLU A 288 4.24 19.83 -8.25
CA GLU A 288 3.66 18.65 -8.88
C GLU A 288 2.67 17.92 -7.96
N ARG A 289 2.99 17.77 -6.66
CA ARG A 289 2.10 17.15 -5.66
C ARG A 289 0.91 18.03 -5.32
N ILE A 290 1.11 19.35 -5.25
CA ILE A 290 0.06 20.34 -5.02
C ILE A 290 -0.96 20.32 -6.18
N ASN A 291 -0.47 20.42 -7.42
CA ASN A 291 -1.32 20.49 -8.61
C ASN A 291 -2.13 19.20 -8.82
N LYS A 292 -1.57 18.03 -8.47
CA LYS A 292 -2.29 16.74 -8.46
C LYS A 292 -3.50 16.67 -7.52
N VAL A 293 -3.72 17.68 -6.66
CA VAL A 293 -4.87 17.74 -5.74
C VAL A 293 -5.71 19.01 -5.93
N TYR A 294 -5.09 20.15 -6.26
CA TYR A 294 -5.73 21.47 -6.27
C TYR A 294 -5.67 22.20 -7.62
N THR A 295 -5.44 21.45 -8.71
CA THR A 295 -5.52 21.97 -10.08
C THR A 295 -6.41 21.07 -10.93
N ASP A 296 -7.62 21.55 -11.23
CA ASP A 296 -8.40 21.05 -12.35
C ASP A 296 -7.77 21.54 -13.67
N ASN A 297 -7.60 20.63 -14.62
CA ASN A 297 -7.11 20.91 -15.97
C ASN A 297 -7.98 21.94 -16.71
N ALA A 298 -9.26 22.07 -16.36
CA ALA A 298 -10.18 23.03 -16.97
C ALA A 298 -10.05 24.47 -16.45
N THR A 299 -9.53 24.69 -15.24
CA THR A 299 -9.58 26.01 -14.56
C THR A 299 -8.25 26.53 -14.04
N GLN A 300 -7.20 25.69 -13.98
CA GLN A 300 -5.81 26.01 -13.61
C GLN A 300 -5.56 26.60 -12.20
N GLN A 301 -6.53 27.19 -11.49
CA GLN A 301 -6.34 27.81 -10.17
C GLN A 301 -7.51 27.53 -9.21
N GLN A 302 -7.35 26.53 -8.32
CA GLN A 302 -8.25 26.28 -7.18
C GLN A 302 -7.55 26.38 -5.81
N LEU A 303 -6.25 26.71 -5.77
CA LEU A 303 -5.47 26.84 -4.52
C LEU A 303 -6.02 27.92 -3.57
N ASP A 304 -6.45 29.04 -4.14
CA ASP A 304 -6.95 30.23 -3.45
C ASP A 304 -8.49 30.33 -3.48
N GLY A 305 -9.19 29.34 -4.04
CA GLY A 305 -10.64 29.35 -4.29
C GLY A 305 -11.48 28.52 -3.31
N ASP A 306 -12.63 28.03 -3.81
CA ASP A 306 -13.61 27.23 -3.07
C ASP A 306 -13.13 25.80 -2.74
N ASP A 307 -13.94 25.06 -1.95
CA ASP A 307 -13.74 23.63 -1.67
C ASP A 307 -13.59 22.82 -2.97
N VAL A 308 -12.59 21.95 -3.05
CA VAL A 308 -12.36 21.05 -4.19
C VAL A 308 -12.86 19.63 -3.87
N THR A 309 -13.36 18.91 -4.89
CA THR A 309 -13.74 17.50 -4.72
C THR A 309 -12.65 16.57 -5.24
N LYS A 310 -12.47 15.42 -4.58
CA LYS A 310 -11.42 14.45 -4.92
C LYS A 310 -11.84 13.01 -4.67
N ARG A 311 -11.15 12.10 -5.37
CA ARG A 311 -11.24 10.65 -5.12
C ARG A 311 -10.34 10.25 -3.95
N ILE A 312 -10.92 9.57 -2.96
CA ILE A 312 -10.22 8.92 -1.85
C ILE A 312 -10.67 7.46 -1.74
N TYR A 313 -9.82 6.60 -1.17
CA TYR A 313 -10.08 5.17 -1.02
C TYR A 313 -9.50 4.59 0.27
N LEU A 314 -10.17 3.57 0.79
CA LEU A 314 -9.69 2.82 1.95
C LEU A 314 -8.50 1.95 1.53
N HIS A 315 -7.39 2.10 2.24
CA HIS A 315 -6.19 1.29 2.03
C HIS A 315 -6.46 -0.18 2.39
N ALA A 316 -5.79 -1.09 1.68
CA ALA A 316 -6.09 -2.52 1.70
C ALA A 316 -6.05 -3.11 3.12
N GLU A 317 -5.02 -2.76 3.89
CA GLU A 317 -4.80 -3.19 5.27
C GLU A 317 -5.87 -2.68 6.25
N MET A 318 -6.42 -1.49 6.00
CA MET A 318 -7.41 -0.86 6.87
C MET A 318 -8.76 -1.57 6.83
N ASN A 319 -9.14 -2.14 5.69
CA ASN A 319 -10.39 -2.87 5.52
C ASN A 319 -10.40 -4.19 6.31
N ILE A 320 -9.24 -4.89 6.33
CA ILE A 320 -9.02 -6.06 7.18
C ILE A 320 -9.01 -5.67 8.65
N LEU A 321 -8.31 -4.57 9.00
CA LEU A 321 -8.20 -4.09 10.37
C LEU A 321 -9.54 -3.60 10.95
N ALA A 322 -10.40 -2.96 10.16
CA ALA A 322 -11.75 -2.60 10.57
C ALA A 322 -12.55 -3.84 11.01
N SER A 323 -12.48 -4.93 10.24
CA SER A 323 -13.11 -6.21 10.60
C SER A 323 -12.54 -6.81 11.89
N ILE A 324 -11.23 -6.72 12.11
CA ILE A 324 -10.56 -7.17 13.36
C ILE A 324 -11.05 -6.38 14.58
N ILE A 325 -11.22 -5.07 14.45
CA ILE A 325 -11.73 -4.18 15.50
C ILE A 325 -13.22 -4.45 15.77
N ASP A 326 -14.05 -4.50 14.73
CA ASP A 326 -15.49 -4.76 14.82
C ASP A 326 -15.83 -6.10 15.49
N ASN A 327 -15.04 -7.13 15.20
CA ASN A 327 -15.18 -8.46 15.80
C ASN A 327 -14.38 -8.61 17.12
N LYS A 328 -13.78 -7.52 17.63
CA LYS A 328 -13.03 -7.44 18.89
C LYS A 328 -11.92 -8.51 19.01
N ILE A 329 -11.24 -8.82 17.91
CA ILE A 329 -10.22 -9.89 17.85
C ILE A 329 -8.93 -9.40 18.51
N LYS A 330 -8.74 -9.76 19.79
CA LYS A 330 -7.58 -9.37 20.62
C LYS A 330 -6.39 -10.32 20.53
N SER A 331 -6.54 -11.49 19.91
CA SER A 331 -5.44 -12.42 19.62
C SER A 331 -4.45 -11.81 18.63
N ARG A 332 -3.24 -12.39 18.53
CA ARG A 332 -2.20 -11.90 17.61
C ARG A 332 -2.62 -12.12 16.15
N VAL A 333 -2.79 -11.04 15.40
CA VAL A 333 -3.10 -11.05 13.97
C VAL A 333 -1.92 -10.50 13.16
N PHE A 334 -1.52 -11.24 12.11
CA PHE A 334 -0.60 -10.76 11.10
C PHE A 334 -1.37 -10.39 9.82
N ILE A 335 -1.14 -9.17 9.31
CA ILE A 335 -1.67 -8.69 8.03
C ILE A 335 -0.49 -8.51 7.08
N ALA A 336 -0.40 -9.38 6.08
CA ALA A 336 0.61 -9.28 5.04
C ALA A 336 0.18 -8.25 3.98
N VAL A 337 0.94 -7.17 3.84
CA VAL A 337 0.66 -6.11 2.85
C VAL A 337 1.75 -6.12 1.77
N SER A 338 1.33 -6.07 0.49
CA SER A 338 2.23 -6.18 -0.68
C SER A 338 3.21 -5.00 -0.79
N LYS A 339 2.78 -3.85 -0.26
CA LYS A 339 3.56 -2.63 -0.02
C LYS A 339 3.71 -2.41 1.50
N ARG A 340 4.65 -1.56 1.92
CA ARG A 340 4.71 -1.06 3.31
C ARG A 340 3.43 -0.23 3.60
N CYS A 341 3.04 -0.08 4.87
CA CYS A 341 1.96 0.81 5.28
C CYS A 341 2.37 2.29 5.17
N CYS A 342 1.42 3.17 4.82
CA CYS A 342 1.60 4.62 4.82
C CYS A 342 1.49 5.20 6.24
N TYR A 343 1.90 6.46 6.43
CA TYR A 343 1.89 7.16 7.72
C TYR A 343 0.53 7.13 8.43
N LEU A 344 -0.58 7.29 7.68
CA LEU A 344 -1.93 7.29 8.23
C LEU A 344 -2.37 5.88 8.67
N CYS A 345 -2.05 4.86 7.86
CA CYS A 345 -2.28 3.45 8.19
C CYS A 345 -1.46 3.01 9.41
N GLU A 346 -0.17 3.37 9.44
CA GLU A 346 0.76 3.23 10.56
C GLU A 346 0.16 3.81 11.85
N HIS A 347 -0.35 5.04 11.80
CA HIS A 347 -0.93 5.70 12.98
C HIS A 347 -2.23 5.04 13.44
N PHE A 348 -3.07 4.56 12.52
CA PHE A 348 -4.29 3.81 12.86
C PHE A 348 -3.96 2.44 13.48
N ILE A 349 -2.98 1.70 12.96
CA ILE A 349 -2.45 0.45 13.54
C ILE A 349 -1.87 0.71 14.94
N LYS A 350 -0.99 1.70 15.09
CA LYS A 350 -0.37 2.05 16.38
C LYS A 350 -1.39 2.55 17.40
N PHE A 351 -2.47 3.21 16.97
CA PHE A 351 -3.60 3.56 17.82
C PHE A 351 -4.39 2.32 18.25
N ALA A 352 -4.74 1.41 17.33
CA ALA A 352 -5.40 0.15 17.66
C ALA A 352 -4.59 -0.70 18.66
N ILE A 353 -3.26 -0.76 18.50
CA ILE A 353 -2.37 -1.46 19.43
C ILE A 353 -2.43 -0.83 20.84
N LYS A 354 -2.49 0.51 20.95
CA LYS A 354 -2.71 1.21 22.23
C LYS A 354 -4.08 0.92 22.86
N GLN A 355 -5.09 0.58 22.05
CA GLN A 355 -6.38 0.05 22.52
C GLN A 355 -6.37 -1.47 22.76
N GLY A 356 -5.18 -2.06 22.95
CA GLY A 356 -4.98 -3.47 23.33
C GLY A 356 -5.20 -4.49 22.22
N TYR A 357 -5.21 -4.11 20.94
CA TYR A 357 -5.23 -5.07 19.83
C TYR A 357 -3.80 -5.55 19.49
N ASN A 358 -3.61 -6.86 19.25
CA ASN A 358 -2.29 -7.42 18.95
C ASN A 358 -2.12 -7.57 17.43
N ILE A 359 -1.71 -6.49 16.75
CA ILE A 359 -1.63 -6.40 15.29
C ILE A 359 -0.17 -6.31 14.83
N VAL A 360 0.19 -7.06 13.79
CA VAL A 360 1.53 -7.05 13.18
C VAL A 360 1.40 -6.90 11.66
N VAL A 361 2.22 -6.05 11.04
CA VAL A 361 2.23 -5.79 9.59
C VAL A 361 3.62 -5.95 8.98
N THR A 362 3.73 -5.96 7.65
CA THR A 362 4.99 -6.22 6.91
C THR A 362 6.03 -5.10 7.02
N GLY A 363 5.65 -3.88 7.37
CA GLY A 363 6.53 -2.73 7.60
C GLY A 363 5.89 -1.41 7.20
N GLU A 364 6.55 -0.30 7.52
CA GLU A 364 6.02 1.07 7.43
C GLU A 364 6.93 1.92 6.52
N HIS A 365 6.37 2.89 5.79
CA HIS A 365 7.14 3.75 4.88
C HIS A 365 7.03 5.25 5.15
N GLY A 366 6.32 5.67 6.21
CA GLY A 366 6.36 7.06 6.69
C GLY A 366 5.83 8.16 5.76
N LYS A 367 5.29 7.82 4.58
CA LYS A 367 4.73 8.82 3.63
C LYS A 367 3.26 9.06 3.88
N ILE A 368 2.82 10.29 3.60
CA ILE A 368 1.40 10.65 3.56
C ILE A 368 0.88 10.53 2.12
N TYR A 369 -0.29 9.92 1.98
CA TYR A 369 -1.09 9.94 0.76
C TYR A 369 -2.40 10.63 1.09
N GLY A 370 -2.64 11.79 0.48
CA GLY A 370 -3.89 12.53 0.54
C GLY A 370 -4.98 11.89 -0.31
N SER A 371 -5.08 10.57 -0.33
CA SER A 371 -6.14 9.81 -1.01
C SER A 371 -6.72 8.75 -0.07
N TRP A 372 -6.51 8.90 1.24
CA TRP A 372 -6.82 7.92 2.25
C TRP A 372 -8.26 8.11 2.76
N VAL A 373 -8.82 7.07 3.37
CA VAL A 373 -10.16 7.09 4.00
C VAL A 373 -10.00 6.69 5.45
N LEU A 374 -10.66 7.43 6.34
CA LEU A 374 -10.79 7.08 7.75
C LEU A 374 -11.53 5.74 7.88
N PRO A 375 -10.92 4.67 8.45
CA PRO A 375 -11.53 3.35 8.44
C PRO A 375 -12.83 3.33 9.23
N HIS A 376 -13.91 2.89 8.58
CA HIS A 376 -15.21 2.74 9.22
C HIS A 376 -15.19 1.55 10.19
N VAL A 377 -15.39 1.83 11.47
CA VAL A 377 -15.56 0.86 12.55
C VAL A 377 -16.85 1.17 13.31
N LYS A 378 -17.50 0.14 13.87
CA LYS A 378 -18.75 0.28 14.64
C LYS A 378 -18.58 1.03 15.97
N ASP A 379 -17.35 1.18 16.44
CA ASP A 379 -17.00 1.90 17.66
C ASP A 379 -16.76 3.38 17.35
N ASN A 380 -17.81 4.19 17.46
CA ASN A 380 -17.75 5.63 17.22
C ASN A 380 -16.81 6.37 18.19
N ASP A 381 -16.59 5.85 19.41
CA ASP A 381 -15.67 6.43 20.41
C ASP A 381 -14.20 6.11 20.04
N PHE A 382 -13.92 4.91 19.55
CA PHE A 382 -12.65 4.60 18.89
C PHE A 382 -12.40 5.54 17.69
N LYS A 383 -13.40 5.69 16.80
CA LYS A 383 -13.29 6.54 15.60
C LYS A 383 -13.03 8.01 15.97
N ALA A 384 -13.81 8.58 16.89
CA ALA A 384 -13.67 9.96 17.33
C ALA A 384 -12.31 10.23 17.99
N ARG A 385 -11.88 9.37 18.92
CA ARG A 385 -10.56 9.52 19.56
C ARG A 385 -9.40 9.38 18.57
N PHE A 386 -9.51 8.47 17.58
CA PHE A 386 -8.51 8.40 16.51
C PHE A 386 -8.50 9.67 15.67
N LEU A 387 -9.67 10.22 15.30
CA LEU A 387 -9.79 11.43 14.49
C LEU A 387 -9.13 12.63 15.19
N THR A 388 -9.41 12.85 16.49
CA THR A 388 -8.71 13.87 17.29
C THR A 388 -7.20 13.61 17.38
N TYR A 389 -6.77 12.36 17.50
CA TYR A 389 -5.36 12.00 17.55
C TYR A 389 -4.65 12.29 16.22
N ILE A 390 -5.20 11.88 15.07
CA ILE A 390 -4.52 12.04 13.77
C ILE A 390 -4.50 13.50 13.30
N LEU A 391 -5.58 14.27 13.51
CA LEU A 391 -5.62 15.70 13.23
C LEU A 391 -4.46 16.43 13.94
N LYS A 392 -4.30 16.20 15.25
CA LYS A 392 -3.22 16.79 16.07
C LYS A 392 -1.80 16.35 15.69
N ASN A 393 -1.63 15.27 14.91
CA ASN A 393 -0.33 14.91 14.34
C ASN A 393 -0.11 15.58 12.98
N LEU A 394 -1.15 15.68 12.14
CA LEU A 394 -1.09 16.41 10.88
C LEU A 394 -0.84 17.91 11.09
N ASP A 395 -1.46 18.52 12.11
CA ASP A 395 -1.24 19.92 12.50
C ASP A 395 0.26 20.19 12.74
N LYS A 396 0.90 19.39 13.61
CA LYS A 396 2.35 19.47 13.88
C LYS A 396 3.24 19.27 12.66
N ILE A 397 2.80 18.46 11.70
CA ILE A 397 3.53 18.23 10.45
C ILE A 397 3.44 19.47 9.55
N ILE A 398 2.27 20.12 9.52
CA ILE A 398 2.04 21.34 8.76
C ILE A 398 2.81 22.51 9.39
N GLU A 399 2.60 22.76 10.70
CA GLU A 399 3.32 23.77 11.50
C GLU A 399 4.84 23.71 11.27
N LYS A 400 5.47 22.57 11.60
CA LYS A 400 6.93 22.39 11.50
C LYS A 400 7.47 22.66 10.09
N ASN A 401 6.69 22.35 9.04
CA ASN A 401 7.11 22.62 7.67
C ASN A 401 6.92 24.10 7.31
N LEU A 402 5.83 24.73 7.74
CA LEU A 402 5.58 26.15 7.50
C LEU A 402 6.63 27.04 8.17
N ASP A 403 7.06 26.71 9.39
CA ASP A 403 8.15 27.44 10.08
C ASP A 403 9.43 27.44 9.23
N HIS A 404 9.89 26.25 8.82
CA HIS A 404 11.04 26.08 7.93
C HIS A 404 10.91 26.80 6.58
N TYR A 405 9.69 26.97 6.05
CA TYR A 405 9.42 27.76 4.85
C TYR A 405 9.11 29.25 5.13
N THR A 406 9.10 29.73 6.37
CA THR A 406 8.88 31.15 6.69
C THR A 406 10.14 31.86 7.17
N ASP A 407 11.02 31.20 7.93
CA ASP A 407 12.24 31.80 8.48
C ASP A 407 13.25 32.31 7.43
N ASN A 408 14.11 33.25 7.84
CA ASN A 408 15.02 33.99 6.95
C ASN A 408 16.44 33.36 6.83
N LEU A 409 16.62 32.09 7.17
CA LEU A 409 17.93 31.42 7.09
C LEU A 409 18.28 31.01 5.66
N PRO A 410 19.40 31.51 5.08
CA PRO A 410 19.95 30.99 3.83
C PRO A 410 20.80 29.75 4.13
N ALA A 411 20.12 28.62 4.32
CA ALA A 411 20.75 27.30 4.42
C ALA A 411 19.84 26.26 3.77
N ASP A 412 20.07 25.99 2.47
CA ASP A 412 19.63 24.74 1.89
C ASP A 412 20.42 23.62 2.57
N SER A 413 19.81 23.02 3.59
CA SER A 413 20.21 21.71 4.05
C SER A 413 19.80 20.71 2.96
N ASP A 414 20.73 20.45 2.04
CA ASP A 414 20.76 19.24 1.23
C ASP A 414 20.96 18.04 2.17
N SER A 415 19.90 17.73 2.92
CA SER A 415 19.77 16.54 3.74
C SER A 415 19.41 15.40 2.80
N ASP A 416 20.43 14.64 2.40
CA ASP A 416 20.41 13.61 1.34
C ASP A 416 19.03 12.97 1.11
N GLU A 417 18.38 13.33 -0.01
CA GLU A 417 17.09 12.74 -0.42
C GLU A 417 17.23 11.23 -0.77
N ASP A 418 18.46 10.71 -0.73
CA ASP A 418 18.85 9.29 -0.81
C ASP A 418 18.60 8.48 0.48
N SER A 419 17.96 9.07 1.51
CA SER A 419 17.24 8.30 2.54
C SER A 419 16.16 7.43 1.86
N PRO A 420 16.35 6.10 1.71
CA PRO A 420 15.84 5.40 0.53
C PRO A 420 14.39 4.95 0.68
N ASP A 421 13.48 5.58 -0.06
CA ASP A 421 12.12 5.05 -0.24
C ASP A 421 11.48 5.37 -1.61
N PRO A 422 11.92 4.72 -2.70
CA PRO A 422 11.32 4.90 -4.03
C PRO A 422 9.93 4.24 -4.13
N ASP A 423 8.88 5.07 -4.05
CA ASP A 423 7.53 4.78 -4.56
C ASP A 423 7.21 5.64 -5.78
N ASP A 424 8.06 5.49 -6.80
CA ASP A 424 7.53 5.19 -8.12
C ASP A 424 7.73 3.67 -8.35
N ASP A 425 6.82 3.00 -9.04
CA ASP A 425 6.66 1.53 -8.97
C ASP A 425 7.67 0.78 -9.87
N GLY A 426 8.53 -0.12 -9.32
CA GLY A 426 9.35 -1.09 -10.08
C GLY A 426 10.43 -1.88 -9.28
N ASN A 427 11.03 -3.06 -9.62
CA ASN A 427 10.91 -4.09 -10.71
C ASN A 427 10.32 -5.50 -10.13
N GLU A 428 10.04 -6.82 -10.49
CA GLU A 428 10.09 -8.07 -11.41
C GLU A 428 11.10 -9.32 -11.50
N PHE A 429 11.29 -10.30 -10.57
CA PHE A 429 12.05 -11.58 -10.79
C PHE A 429 11.54 -12.92 -10.05
N MET A 430 11.33 -14.08 -10.75
CA MET A 430 11.06 -15.56 -10.52
C MET A 430 12.26 -16.64 -10.41
N ASP A 431 12.02 -17.98 -10.31
CA ASP A 431 12.82 -19.16 -10.81
C ASP A 431 12.06 -20.47 -10.45
N LYS A 432 12.01 -21.63 -11.12
CA LYS A 432 12.52 -22.20 -12.39
C LYS A 432 11.35 -23.03 -12.97
N TYR A 433 11.31 -23.27 -14.28
CA TYR A 433 10.98 -24.58 -14.90
C TYR A 433 11.37 -24.53 -16.39
N GLU A 434 11.54 -25.68 -17.05
CA GLU A 434 11.92 -25.77 -18.46
C GLU A 434 10.82 -26.44 -19.32
N GLN A 435 10.72 -25.94 -20.56
CA GLN A 435 10.18 -26.60 -21.75
C GLN A 435 8.72 -27.09 -21.75
N SER A 436 7.81 -26.17 -22.09
CA SER A 436 6.59 -26.46 -22.87
C SER A 436 6.27 -25.26 -23.77
N HIS A 437 6.24 -25.42 -25.10
CA HIS A 437 5.99 -24.31 -26.02
C HIS A 437 4.55 -23.77 -25.93
N MET A 438 4.41 -22.46 -25.70
CA MET A 438 3.26 -21.59 -26.05
C MET A 438 3.69 -20.13 -25.82
N ASP A 439 3.05 -19.16 -26.47
CA ASP A 439 3.50 -17.77 -26.48
C ASP A 439 3.39 -17.09 -25.10
N LEU A 440 4.54 -16.92 -24.45
CA LEU A 440 4.71 -16.16 -23.21
C LEU A 440 5.05 -14.69 -23.50
N GLU A 441 4.66 -13.80 -22.58
CA GLU A 441 5.11 -12.41 -22.63
C GLU A 441 6.65 -12.32 -22.52
N LYS A 442 7.25 -11.43 -23.32
CA LYS A 442 8.69 -11.17 -23.38
C LYS A 442 9.01 -9.68 -23.17
N TYR A 443 10.27 -9.36 -22.89
CA TYR A 443 10.79 -7.99 -22.74
C TYR A 443 12.31 -7.92 -23.02
N THR A 444 12.80 -6.70 -23.28
CA THR A 444 14.19 -6.37 -23.66
C THR A 444 14.88 -5.67 -22.48
N LEU A 445 15.58 -6.41 -21.59
CA LEU A 445 16.18 -5.80 -20.39
C LEU A 445 17.52 -5.09 -20.64
N LEU A 446 18.39 -5.72 -21.45
CA LEU A 446 19.66 -5.11 -21.89
C LEU A 446 19.50 -4.48 -23.29
#